data_AF-A0A848VM10-F1
#
_entry.id   AF-A0A848VM10-F1
#
_cell.length_a   1.000
_cell.length_b   1.000
_cell.length_c   1.000
_cell.angle_alpha   90.00
_cell.angle_beta   90.00
_cell.angle_gamma   90.00
#
_symmetry.space_group_name_H-M   'P 1'
#
loop_
_entity.id
_entity.type
_entity.pdbx_description
1 polymer ?
#
loop_
_entity_poly.entity_id
_entity_poly.type
_entity_poly.pdbx_seq_one_letter_code
_entity_poly.pdbx_strand_id
1 'polypeptide(L)'
;MNGFLEQIISFFRRLPMQQRLAVAGVLVGGIAVLGSVAYWASAPNYVLLYSGMDQADTGQVIESLRSRGVEYELRDSGNAIYVPEEQVYELRASLAQTGVVSDGAPGHEKIFGGGTLG
;
A
#
# COMPACT_ATOMS: atom_id res chain seq x y z
N MET A 1 -16.19 15.29 -37.19
CA MET A 1 -16.36 15.48 -35.74
C MET A 1 -15.28 16.42 -35.20
N ASN A 2 -15.14 17.64 -35.77
CA ASN A 2 -13.95 18.48 -35.54
C ASN A 2 -14.28 19.85 -34.91
N GLY A 3 -15.57 20.20 -34.75
CA GLY A 3 -15.98 21.52 -34.25
C GLY A 3 -15.76 21.72 -32.75
N PHE A 4 -15.77 20.64 -31.95
CA PHE A 4 -15.61 20.72 -30.49
C PHE A 4 -14.22 21.23 -30.09
N LEU A 5 -13.17 20.74 -30.75
CA LEU A 5 -11.79 21.17 -30.52
C LEU A 5 -11.58 22.63 -30.94
N GLU A 6 -12.20 23.06 -32.03
CA GLU A 6 -12.13 24.46 -32.48
C GLU A 6 -12.89 25.42 -31.54
N GLN A 7 -14.00 24.97 -30.96
CA GLN A 7 -14.73 25.73 -29.94
C GLN A 7 -13.89 25.90 -28.67
N ILE A 8 -13.15 24.87 -28.25
CA ILE A 8 -12.24 24.94 -27.11
C ILE A 8 -11.07 25.90 -27.38
N ILE A 9 -10.44 25.81 -28.55
CA ILE A 9 -9.29 26.64 -28.92
C ILE A 9 -9.70 28.12 -29.08
N SER A 10 -10.88 28.38 -29.64
CA SER A 10 -11.41 29.74 -29.79
C SER A 10 -11.83 30.36 -28.46
N PHE A 11 -12.38 29.57 -27.53
CA PHE A 11 -12.55 30.00 -26.13
C PHE A 11 -11.21 30.35 -25.50
N PHE A 12 -10.20 29.48 -25.62
CA PHE A 12 -8.88 29.69 -25.02
C PHE A 12 -8.14 30.91 -25.56
N ARG A 13 -8.33 31.26 -26.84
CA ARG A 13 -7.76 32.47 -27.46
C ARG A 13 -8.50 33.76 -27.10
N ARG A 14 -9.77 33.67 -26.64
CA ARG A 14 -10.58 34.82 -26.22
C ARG A 14 -10.33 35.22 -24.76
N LEU A 15 -9.68 34.37 -23.97
CA LEU A 15 -9.35 34.68 -22.58
C LEU A 15 -8.13 35.62 -22.50
N PRO A 16 -8.18 36.69 -21.68
CA PRO A 16 -7.03 37.54 -21.39
C PRO A 16 -5.91 36.70 -20.73
N MET A 17 -4.64 37.08 -20.99
CA MET A 17 -3.45 36.33 -20.54
C MET A 17 -3.50 35.93 -19.05
N GLN A 18 -4.05 36.80 -18.21
CA GLN A 18 -4.20 36.57 -16.77
C GLN A 18 -5.19 35.44 -16.44
N GLN A 19 -6.34 35.36 -17.10
CA GLN A 19 -7.29 34.26 -16.90
C GLN A 19 -6.76 32.93 -17.44
N ARG A 20 -6.00 32.95 -18.55
CA ARG A 20 -5.35 31.75 -19.07
C ARG A 20 -4.33 31.16 -18.09
N LEU A 21 -3.56 32.02 -17.43
CA LEU A 21 -2.61 31.63 -16.38
C LEU A 21 -3.33 31.09 -15.15
N ALA A 22 -4.43 31.72 -14.73
CA ALA A 22 -5.24 31.24 -13.61
C ALA A 22 -5.83 29.85 -13.89
N VAL A 23 -6.42 29.63 -15.06
CA VAL A 23 -6.99 28.34 -15.46
C VAL A 23 -5.91 27.26 -15.58
N ALA A 24 -4.75 27.59 -16.16
CA ALA A 24 -3.62 26.67 -16.23
C ALA A 24 -3.10 26.31 -14.83
N GLY A 25 -3.01 27.29 -13.93
CA GLY A 25 -2.61 27.08 -12.54
C GLY A 25 -3.55 26.16 -11.77
N VAL A 26 -4.87 26.33 -11.94
CA VAL A 26 -5.87 25.45 -11.31
C VAL A 26 -5.80 24.03 -11.87
N LEU A 27 -5.63 23.87 -13.19
CA LEU A 27 -5.49 22.54 -13.81
C LEU A 27 -4.24 21.81 -13.29
N VAL A 28 -3.09 22.47 -13.31
CA VAL A 28 -1.83 21.90 -12.84
C VAL A 28 -1.88 21.62 -11.35
N GLY A 29 -2.40 22.57 -10.56
CA GLY A 29 -2.59 22.41 -9.12
C GLY A 29 -3.54 21.26 -8.78
N GLY A 30 -4.64 21.11 -9.53
CA GLY A 30 -5.59 20.01 -9.36
C GLY A 30 -4.96 18.66 -9.65
N ILE A 31 -4.21 18.54 -10.74
CA ILE A 31 -3.47 17.31 -11.07
C ILE A 31 -2.42 17.00 -9.99
N ALA A 32 -1.70 18.00 -9.51
CA ALA A 32 -0.71 17.82 -8.45
C ALA A 32 -1.36 17.34 -7.15
N VAL A 33 -2.46 17.95 -6.70
CA VAL A 33 -3.19 17.54 -5.50
C VAL A 33 -3.73 16.13 -5.64
N LEU A 34 -4.38 15.80 -6.76
CA LEU A 34 -4.89 14.45 -7.01
C LEU A 34 -3.76 13.42 -7.07
N GLY A 35 -2.63 13.76 -7.68
CA GLY A 35 -1.44 12.91 -7.72
C GLY A 35 -0.83 12.69 -6.34
N SER A 36 -0.74 13.73 -5.51
CA SER A 36 -0.26 13.61 -4.13
C SER A 36 -1.20 12.77 -3.26
N VAL A 37 -2.51 12.94 -3.40
CA VAL A 37 -3.51 12.13 -2.67
C VAL A 37 -3.45 10.67 -3.12
N ALA A 38 -3.36 10.41 -4.43
CA ALA A 38 -3.22 9.06 -4.96
C ALA A 38 -1.91 8.41 -4.48
N TYR A 39 -0.81 9.14 -4.48
CA TYR A 39 0.48 8.65 -3.98
C TYR A 39 0.43 8.33 -2.48
N TRP A 40 -0.23 9.17 -1.68
CA TRP A 40 -0.40 8.93 -0.25
C TRP A 40 -1.40 7.81 0.06
N ALA A 41 -2.46 7.66 -0.74
CA ALA A 41 -3.43 6.57 -0.63
C ALA A 41 -2.85 5.22 -1.10
N SER A 42 -1.89 5.24 -2.03
CA SER A 42 -1.11 4.07 -2.43
C SER A 42 0.05 3.77 -1.48
N ALA A 43 0.22 4.51 -0.37
CA ALA A 43 1.18 4.12 0.65
C ALA A 43 0.71 2.79 1.27
N PRO A 44 1.45 1.69 1.07
CA PRO A 44 1.02 0.39 1.55
C PRO A 44 0.98 0.39 3.08
N ASN A 45 -0.16 0.00 3.66
CA ASN A 45 -0.23 -0.25 5.09
C ASN A 45 0.65 -1.47 5.39
N TYR A 46 1.77 -1.25 6.09
CA TYR A 46 2.64 -2.32 6.52
C TYR A 46 2.03 -3.01 7.74
N VAL A 47 1.60 -4.26 7.57
CA VAL A 47 0.99 -5.07 8.62
C VAL A 47 1.99 -6.13 9.06
N LEU A 48 1.96 -6.43 10.37
CA LEU A 48 2.80 -7.46 10.95
C LEU A 48 2.45 -8.83 10.33
N LEU A 49 3.40 -9.39 9.58
CA LEU A 49 3.30 -10.74 9.06
C LEU A 49 3.62 -11.74 10.17
N TYR A 50 4.74 -11.50 10.88
CA TYR A 50 5.20 -12.37 11.96
C TYR A 50 6.04 -11.61 13.01
N SER A 51 5.89 -11.97 14.27
CA SER A 51 6.71 -11.49 15.40
C SER A 51 7.06 -12.63 16.36
N GLY A 52 8.25 -12.59 16.96
CA GLY A 52 8.62 -13.51 18.04
C GLY A 52 9.21 -14.85 17.58
N MET A 53 9.82 -14.88 16.40
CA MET A 53 10.60 -16.03 15.93
C MET A 53 12.06 -15.91 16.36
N ASP A 54 12.74 -17.04 16.46
CA ASP A 54 14.20 -17.03 16.61
C ASP A 54 14.84 -16.33 15.39
N GLN A 55 16.01 -15.72 15.58
CA GLN A 55 16.69 -14.99 14.49
C GLN A 55 16.97 -15.89 13.27
N ALA A 56 17.19 -17.19 13.52
CA ALA A 56 17.42 -18.19 12.47
C ALA A 56 16.19 -18.40 11.57
N ASP A 57 14.99 -18.49 12.16
CA ASP A 57 13.74 -18.69 11.42
C ASP A 57 13.32 -17.42 10.69
N THR A 58 13.54 -16.26 11.31
CA THR A 58 13.33 -14.95 10.70
C THR A 58 14.16 -14.80 9.42
N GLY A 59 15.42 -15.24 9.43
CA GLY A 59 16.31 -15.22 8.28
C GLY A 59 15.78 -16.04 7.09
N GLN A 60 15.21 -17.22 7.32
CA GLN A 60 14.62 -18.04 6.26
C GLN A 60 13.38 -17.39 5.63
N VAL A 61 12.55 -16.73 6.45
CA VAL A 61 11.37 -16.01 5.97
C VAL A 61 11.78 -14.79 5.15
N ILE A 62 12.80 -14.05 5.58
CA ILE A 62 13.36 -12.91 4.83
C ILE A 62 13.90 -13.37 3.46
N GLU A 63 14.64 -14.48 3.41
CA GLU A 63 15.18 -14.99 2.14
C GLU A 63 14.06 -15.46 1.20
N SER A 64 13.01 -16.07 1.75
CA SER A 64 11.80 -16.45 1.01
C SER A 64 11.03 -15.23 0.48
N LEU A 65 10.96 -14.14 1.24
CA LEU A 65 10.35 -12.87 0.82
C LEU A 65 11.19 -12.16 -0.26
N ARG A 66 12.51 -12.14 -0.07
CA ARG A 66 13.47 -11.53 -1.01
C ARG A 66 13.47 -12.25 -2.36
N SER A 67 13.46 -13.59 -2.37
CA SER A 67 13.42 -14.37 -3.61
C SER A 67 12.15 -14.11 -4.44
N ARG A 68 11.07 -13.67 -3.79
CA ARG A 68 9.79 -13.31 -4.42
C ARG A 68 9.69 -11.83 -4.79
N GLY A 69 10.69 -11.01 -4.45
CA GLY A 69 10.71 -9.57 -4.73
C GLY A 69 9.70 -8.76 -3.92
N VAL A 70 9.28 -9.26 -2.76
CA VAL A 70 8.31 -8.60 -1.89
C VAL A 70 9.00 -7.53 -1.06
N GLU A 71 8.45 -6.32 -1.01
CA GLU A 71 8.91 -5.30 -0.07
C GLU A 71 8.56 -5.71 1.37
N TYR A 72 9.56 -5.72 2.24
CA TYR A 72 9.43 -6.06 3.65
C TYR A 72 10.14 -5.02 4.52
N GLU A 73 9.57 -4.75 5.69
CA GLU A 73 10.14 -3.86 6.68
C GLU A 73 10.44 -4.65 7.96
N LEU A 74 11.69 -4.59 8.42
CA LEU A 74 12.12 -5.20 9.67
C LEU A 74 12.01 -4.18 10.78
N ARG A 75 11.18 -4.48 11.78
CA ARG A 75 11.06 -3.69 13.01
C ARG A 75 11.46 -4.53 14.21
N ASP A 76 11.56 -3.89 15.37
CA ASP A 76 11.85 -4.55 16.65
C ASP A 76 13.18 -5.34 16.62
N SER A 77 14.24 -4.68 16.10
CA SER A 77 15.59 -5.24 15.94
C SER A 77 15.65 -6.51 15.08
N GLY A 78 14.70 -6.68 14.15
CA GLY A 78 14.63 -7.84 13.27
C GLY A 78 13.81 -9.01 13.83
N ASN A 79 13.11 -8.83 14.94
CA ASN A 79 12.19 -9.83 15.50
C ASN A 79 10.76 -9.70 14.96
N ALA A 80 10.47 -8.65 14.18
CA ALA A 80 9.16 -8.41 13.61
C ALA A 80 9.25 -8.06 12.12
N ILE A 81 8.60 -8.86 11.27
CA ILE A 81 8.55 -8.68 9.82
C ILE A 81 7.20 -8.07 9.45
N TYR A 82 7.25 -6.92 8.80
CA TYR A 82 6.08 -6.20 8.29
C TYR A 82 6.08 -6.24 6.76
N VAL A 83 4.91 -6.41 6.16
CA VAL A 83 4.73 -6.44 4.70
C VAL A 83 3.47 -5.66 4.31
N PRO A 84 3.35 -5.17 3.06
CA PRO A 84 2.15 -4.53 2.55
C PRO A 84 0.89 -5.38 2.78
N GLU A 85 -0.16 -4.81 3.39
CA GLU A 85 -1.43 -5.48 3.71
C GLU A 85 -2.04 -6.23 2.51
N GLU A 86 -1.92 -5.62 1.32
CA GLU A 86 -2.39 -6.18 0.05
C GLU A 86 -1.74 -7.52 -0.28
N GLN A 87 -0.48 -7.70 0.14
CA GLN A 87 0.31 -8.91 -0.10
C GLN A 87 0.29 -9.88 1.08
N VAL A 88 -0.15 -9.45 2.28
CA VAL A 88 -0.21 -10.31 3.49
C VAL A 88 -1.02 -11.58 3.24
N TYR A 89 -2.19 -11.46 2.60
CA TYR A 89 -3.08 -12.60 2.36
C TYR A 89 -2.44 -13.64 1.42
N GLU A 90 -1.82 -13.16 0.33
CA GLU A 90 -1.12 -14.01 -0.62
C GLU A 90 0.12 -14.65 0.01
N LEU A 91 0.87 -13.86 0.80
CA LEU A 91 2.04 -14.34 1.53
C LEU A 91 1.68 -15.43 2.54
N ARG A 92 0.64 -15.24 3.35
CA ARG A 92 0.14 -16.26 4.28
C ARG A 92 -0.30 -17.53 3.55
N ALA A 93 -1.04 -17.40 2.45
CA ALA A 93 -1.43 -18.54 1.62
C ALA A 93 -0.22 -19.27 1.02
N SER A 94 0.79 -18.53 0.56
CA SER A 94 1.98 -19.10 -0.05
C SER A 94 2.90 -19.77 0.97
N LEU A 95 3.06 -19.18 2.16
CA LEU A 95 3.86 -19.76 3.25
C LEU A 95 3.22 -21.04 3.79
N ALA A 96 1.89 -21.09 3.86
CA ALA A 96 1.14 -22.32 4.15
C ALA A 96 1.35 -23.40 3.08
N GLN A 97 1.39 -23.04 1.79
CA GLN A 97 1.66 -23.98 0.71
C GLN A 97 3.11 -24.48 0.68
N THR A 98 4.07 -23.63 1.07
CA THR A 98 5.50 -23.98 1.06
C THR A 98 5.89 -24.81 2.29
N GLY A 99 4.98 -24.99 3.26
CA GLY A 99 5.20 -25.78 4.47
C GLY A 99 6.22 -25.17 5.45
N VAL A 100 6.64 -23.92 5.22
CA VAL A 100 7.72 -23.25 5.97
C VAL A 100 7.23 -22.75 7.34
N VAL A 101 5.91 -22.57 7.51
CA VAL A 101 5.36 -22.15 8.80
C VAL A 101 4.02 -22.84 9.04
N SER A 102 3.99 -23.72 10.05
CA SER A 102 2.74 -24.17 10.66
C SER A 102 2.28 -23.10 11.65
N ASP A 103 1.07 -22.58 11.45
CA ASP A 103 0.20 -22.04 12.50
C ASP A 103 0.63 -20.76 13.25
N GLY A 104 1.35 -19.85 12.60
CA GLY A 104 1.63 -18.53 13.17
C GLY A 104 0.79 -17.41 12.57
N ALA A 105 -0.55 -17.50 12.67
CA ALA A 105 -1.41 -16.34 12.47
C ALA A 105 -1.66 -15.65 13.83
N PRO A 106 -0.83 -14.69 14.31
CA PRO A 106 -1.20 -13.86 15.43
C PRO A 106 -2.23 -12.83 14.93
N GLY A 107 -3.50 -13.23 14.84
CA GLY A 107 -4.53 -12.34 14.31
C GLY A 107 -5.94 -12.53 14.83
N HIS A 108 -6.27 -13.64 15.51
CA HIS A 108 -7.68 -13.93 15.81
C HIS A 108 -7.96 -14.52 17.21
N GLU A 109 -6.95 -14.86 18.01
CA GLU A 109 -7.20 -15.66 19.23
C GLU A 109 -7.69 -14.86 20.45
N LYS A 110 -7.66 -13.52 20.44
CA LYS A 110 -8.05 -12.74 21.63
C LYS A 110 -9.42 -12.06 21.61
N ILE A 111 -10.26 -12.27 20.59
CA ILE A 111 -11.64 -11.74 20.61
C ILE A 111 -12.63 -12.67 21.33
N PHE A 112 -12.30 -13.96 21.51
CA PHE A 112 -13.18 -14.93 22.14
C PHE A 112 -12.50 -15.65 23.32
N GLY A 113 -12.24 -14.92 24.40
CA GLY A 113 -11.71 -15.52 25.63
C GLY A 113 -11.95 -14.66 26.87
N GLY A 114 -13.02 -14.96 27.60
CA GLY A 114 -13.17 -14.55 29.00
C GLY A 114 -14.50 -13.90 29.37
N GLY A 115 -15.57 -14.69 29.40
CA GLY A 115 -16.85 -14.22 29.93
C GLY A 115 -17.91 -15.32 30.10
N THR A 116 -17.53 -16.57 30.36
CA THR A 116 -18.46 -17.58 30.84
C THR A 116 -18.37 -17.69 32.37
N LEU A 117 -19.46 -17.29 33.02
CA LEU A 117 -19.99 -17.73 34.32
C LEU A 117 -19.45 -17.12 35.62
N GLY A 118 -20.29 -16.22 36.18
CA GLY A 118 -20.69 -16.19 37.59
C GLY A 118 -22.21 -16.06 37.61
#